data_AF-A0A2V6XAH6-F1
#
_entry.id   AF-A0A2V6XAH6-F1
#
_cell.length_a   1.000
_cell.length_b   1.000
_cell.length_c   1.000
_cell.angle_alpha   90.00
_cell.angle_beta   90.00
_cell.angle_gamma   90.00
#
_symmetry.space_group_name_H-M   'P 1'
#
loop_
_entity.id
_entity.type
_entity.pdbx_description
1 polymer ?
#
loop_
_entity_poly.entity_id
_entity_poly.type
_entity_poly.pdbx_seq_one_letter_code
_entity_poly.pdbx_strand_id
1 'polypeptide(L)'
;MSDPETPGPTTIECRQIADLLGDYLDGTLPKSTRELLEWHIEGCPPCVAFVKTYRGTINAATKLREVEVPKELKKRLLAVLRSQRDSQRPIA
;
A
#
# COMPACT_ATOMS: atom_id res chain seq x y z
N MET A 1 3.53 -0.65 -29.88
CA MET A 1 2.24 0.04 -30.10
C MET A 1 1.23 -0.71 -29.27
N SER A 2 0.92 -0.19 -28.08
CA SER A 2 -0.06 -0.74 -27.16
C SER A 2 -0.88 0.46 -26.70
N ASP A 3 -2.19 0.38 -26.90
CA ASP A 3 -3.11 1.50 -26.94
C ASP A 3 -3.17 2.32 -25.63
N PRO A 4 -3.31 3.67 -25.73
CA PRO A 4 -3.62 4.52 -24.59
C PRO A 4 -5.15 4.53 -24.34
N GLU A 5 -5.53 4.64 -23.07
CA GLU A 5 -6.86 5.02 -22.57
C GLU A 5 -8.01 3.98 -22.65
N THR A 6 -8.01 3.02 -21.71
CA THR A 6 -9.29 2.55 -21.14
C THR A 6 -9.77 3.63 -20.16
N PRO A 7 -10.96 4.24 -20.36
CA PRO A 7 -11.50 5.17 -19.37
C PRO A 7 -11.69 4.41 -18.06
N GLY A 8 -11.06 4.92 -17.00
CA GLY A 8 -11.14 4.33 -15.67
C GLY A 8 -12.60 4.22 -15.21
N PRO A 9 -12.92 3.28 -14.30
CA PRO A 9 -14.27 3.16 -13.76
C PRO A 9 -14.71 4.50 -13.16
N THR A 10 -15.98 4.86 -13.33
CA THR A 10 -16.57 6.10 -12.77
C THR A 10 -17.32 5.85 -11.46
N THR A 11 -17.49 4.58 -11.08
CA THR A 11 -18.10 4.11 -9.83
C THR A 11 -17.53 2.74 -9.45
N ILE A 12 -17.60 2.38 -8.17
CA ILE A 12 -17.13 1.10 -7.64
C ILE A 12 -18.26 0.42 -6.87
N GLU A 13 -18.46 -0.86 -7.17
CA GLU A 13 -19.37 -1.75 -6.46
C GLU A 13 -18.63 -2.61 -5.43
N CYS A 14 -19.31 -3.04 -4.37
CA CYS A 14 -18.71 -3.85 -3.30
C CYS A 14 -17.98 -5.09 -3.81
N ARG A 15 -18.51 -5.74 -4.86
CA ARG A 15 -17.91 -6.97 -5.44
C ARG A 15 -16.55 -6.72 -6.09
N GLN A 16 -16.27 -5.49 -6.51
CA GLN A 16 -15.03 -5.11 -7.20
C GLN A 16 -13.91 -4.75 -6.21
N ILE A 17 -14.24 -4.56 -4.92
CA ILE A 17 -13.25 -4.18 -3.90
C ILE A 17 -12.13 -5.23 -3.80
N ALA A 18 -12.48 -6.52 -3.80
CA ALA A 18 -11.51 -7.60 -3.62
C ALA A 18 -10.42 -7.60 -4.70
N ASP A 19 -10.79 -7.31 -5.94
CA ASP A 19 -9.88 -7.31 -7.09
C ASP A 19 -8.93 -6.09 -7.07
N LEU A 20 -9.36 -4.97 -6.47
CA LEU A 20 -8.61 -3.73 -6.44
C LEU A 20 -7.72 -3.58 -5.20
N LEU A 21 -7.96 -4.33 -4.12
CA LEU A 21 -7.27 -4.12 -2.85
C LEU A 21 -5.77 -4.43 -2.88
N GLY A 22 -5.33 -5.36 -3.73
CA GLY A 22 -3.90 -5.64 -3.91
C GLY A 22 -3.18 -4.40 -4.42
N ASP A 23 -3.58 -3.92 -5.61
CA ASP A 23 -3.02 -2.72 -6.24
C ASP A 23 -3.20 -1.45 -5.39
N TYR A 24 -4.29 -1.37 -4.62
CA TYR A 24 -4.52 -0.26 -3.69
C TYR A 24 -3.44 -0.21 -2.61
N LEU A 25 -3.15 -1.35 -1.97
CA LEU A 25 -2.17 -1.43 -0.90
C LEU A 25 -0.73 -1.33 -1.41
N ASP A 26 -0.47 -1.83 -2.61
CA ASP A 26 0.83 -1.69 -3.29
C ASP A 26 1.03 -0.28 -3.88
N GLY A 27 -0.01 0.55 -3.87
CA GLY A 27 0.03 1.93 -4.33
C GLY A 27 0.10 2.09 -5.85
N THR A 28 -0.20 1.02 -6.61
CA THR A 28 -0.11 0.95 -8.07
C THR A 28 -1.39 1.38 -8.78
N LEU A 29 -2.51 1.52 -8.05
CA LEU A 29 -3.76 1.99 -8.65
C LEU A 29 -3.63 3.40 -9.26
N PRO A 30 -4.24 3.64 -10.44
CA PRO A 30 -4.45 4.98 -10.98
C PRO A 30 -5.17 5.88 -9.97
N LYS A 31 -4.80 7.16 -9.94
CA LYS A 31 -5.32 8.14 -8.97
C LYS A 31 -6.86 8.19 -8.95
N SER A 32 -7.50 8.24 -10.12
CA SER A 32 -8.96 8.29 -10.23
C SER A 32 -9.64 7.06 -9.64
N THR A 33 -9.11 5.87 -9.92
CA THR A 33 -9.63 4.60 -9.36
C THR A 33 -9.43 4.54 -7.85
N ARG A 34 -8.28 5.03 -7.36
CA ARG A 34 -7.99 5.11 -5.92
C ARG A 34 -9.03 5.98 -5.19
N GLU A 35 -9.29 7.18 -5.71
CA GLU A 35 -10.24 8.13 -5.09
C GLU A 35 -11.66 7.55 -5.03
N LEU A 36 -12.11 6.88 -6.10
CA LEU A 36 -13.41 6.20 -6.10
C LEU A 36 -13.48 5.05 -5.11
N LEU A 37 -12.37 4.30 -4.96
CA LEU A 37 -12.30 3.17 -4.05
C LEU A 37 -12.37 3.65 -2.61
N GLU A 38 -11.63 4.71 -2.28
CA GLU A 38 -11.64 5.35 -0.97
C GLU A 38 -13.03 5.90 -0.64
N TRP A 39 -13.65 6.63 -1.57
CA TRP A 39 -15.01 7.13 -1.41
C TRP A 39 -16.02 6.02 -1.12
N HIS A 40 -15.94 4.90 -1.85
CA HIS A 40 -16.80 3.75 -1.62
C HIS A 40 -16.56 3.13 -0.23
N ILE A 41 -15.30 2.92 0.15
CA ILE A 41 -14.95 2.34 1.45
C ILE A 41 -15.48 3.22 2.58
N GLU A 42 -15.31 4.54 2.51
CA GLU A 42 -15.80 5.49 3.52
C GLU A 42 -17.33 5.45 3.68
N GLY A 43 -18.07 5.28 2.58
CA GLY A 43 -19.53 5.23 2.57
C GLY A 43 -20.16 3.86 2.83
N CYS A 44 -19.39 2.78 2.86
CA CYS A 44 -19.92 1.41 2.86
C CYS A 44 -19.37 0.58 4.04
N PRO A 45 -20.12 0.45 5.16
CA PRO A 45 -19.67 -0.31 6.33
C PRO A 45 -19.24 -1.77 6.06
N PRO A 46 -19.92 -2.54 5.19
CA PRO A 46 -19.44 -3.86 4.80
C PRO A 46 -18.04 -3.84 4.16
N CYS A 47 -17.75 -2.85 3.32
CA CYS A 47 -16.45 -2.72 2.67
C CYS A 47 -15.36 -2.29 3.67
N VAL A 48 -15.66 -1.41 4.64
CA VAL A 48 -14.74 -1.12 5.76
C VAL A 48 -14.35 -2.41 6.50
N ALA A 49 -15.34 -3.25 6.83
CA ALA A 49 -15.10 -4.53 7.51
C ALA A 49 -14.29 -5.51 6.65
N PHE A 50 -14.54 -5.54 5.35
CA PHE A 50 -13.79 -6.36 4.40
C PHE A 50 -12.32 -5.93 4.31
N VAL A 51 -12.04 -4.64 4.14
CA VAL A 51 -10.67 -4.11 4.10
C VAL A 51 -9.92 -4.42 5.38
N LYS A 52 -10.57 -4.26 6.54
CA LYS A 52 -9.98 -4.63 7.83
C LYS A 52 -9.58 -6.11 7.89
N THR A 53 -10.46 -7.00 7.43
CA THR A 53 -10.19 -8.45 7.36
C THR A 53 -9.02 -8.74 6.42
N TYR A 54 -9.03 -8.15 5.23
CA TYR A 54 -7.97 -8.33 4.22
C TYR A 54 -6.59 -7.93 4.75
N ARG A 55 -6.47 -6.78 5.42
CA ARG A 55 -5.22 -6.34 6.09
C ARG A 55 -4.79 -7.31 7.20
N GLY A 56 -5.76 -7.86 7.93
CA GLY A 56 -5.53 -8.91 8.92
C GLY A 56 -4.90 -10.17 8.31
N THR A 57 -5.42 -10.61 7.16
CA THR A 57 -4.88 -11.75 6.40
C THR A 57 -3.45 -11.51 5.95
N ILE A 58 -3.13 -10.33 5.41
CA ILE A 58 -1.76 -9.96 5.04
C ILE A 58 -0.84 -10.04 6.26
N ASN A 59 -1.22 -9.43 7.37
CA ASN A 59 -0.41 -9.43 8.59
C ASN A 59 -0.15 -10.86 9.11
N ALA A 60 -1.17 -11.71 9.11
CA ALA A 60 -1.02 -13.12 9.49
C ALA A 60 -0.06 -13.86 8.54
N ALA A 61 -0.20 -13.68 7.23
CA ALA A 61 0.65 -14.29 6.23
C ALA A 61 2.11 -13.80 6.28
N THR A 62 2.35 -12.54 6.64
CA THR A 62 3.69 -11.98 6.81
C THR A 62 4.39 -12.56 8.04
N LYS A 63 3.66 -12.78 9.16
CA LYS A 63 4.21 -13.41 10.36
C LYS A 63 4.65 -14.86 10.15
N LEU A 64 3.98 -15.59 9.25
CA LEU A 64 4.43 -16.94 8.84
C LEU A 64 5.76 -16.91 8.08
N ARG A 65 6.13 -15.76 7.51
CA ARG A 65 7.35 -15.52 6.75
C ARG A 65 8.38 -14.72 7.53
N GLU A 66 8.33 -14.74 8.87
CA GLU A 66 9.29 -13.99 9.70
C GLU A 66 10.72 -14.55 9.52
N VAL A 67 11.41 -14.03 8.52
CA VAL A 67 12.84 -14.24 8.30
C VAL A 67 13.56 -13.19 9.14
N GLU A 68 14.41 -13.64 10.07
CA GLU A 68 15.22 -12.73 10.87
C GLU A 68 16.09 -11.87 9.95
N VAL A 69 15.93 -10.55 10.01
CA VAL A 69 16.75 -9.62 9.24
C VAL A 69 18.21 -9.82 9.64
N PRO A 70 19.12 -10.13 8.69
CA PRO A 70 20.53 -10.30 9.03
C PRO A 70 21.08 -9.07 9.74
N LYS A 71 21.73 -9.28 10.89
CA LYS A 71 22.25 -8.20 11.74
C LYS A 71 23.11 -7.20 10.96
N GLU A 72 23.87 -7.68 9.98
CA GLU A 72 24.74 -6.86 9.14
C GLU A 72 23.96 -5.95 8.18
N LEU A 73 22.87 -6.44 7.59
CA LEU A 73 22.00 -5.62 6.75
C LEU A 73 21.37 -4.49 7.57
N LYS A 74 20.86 -4.80 8.77
CA LYS A 74 20.31 -3.80 9.69
C LYS A 74 21.34 -2.72 10.05
N LYS A 75 22.58 -3.12 10.38
CA LYS A 75 23.68 -2.18 10.69
C LYS A 75 23.96 -1.25 9.52
N ARG A 76 24.11 -1.79 8.30
CA ARG A 76 24.40 -1.01 7.09
C ARG A 76 23.29 -0.02 6.75
N LEU A 77 22.03 -0.44 6.81
CA LEU A 77 20.87 0.45 6.61
C LEU A 77 20.84 1.60 7.61
N LEU A 78 21.04 1.29 8.90
CA LEU A 78 21.07 2.31 9.95
C LEU A 78 22.23 3.30 9.76
N ALA A 79 23.39 2.85 9.28
CA ALA A 79 24.52 3.73 8.99
C ALA A 79 24.18 4.72 7.87
N VAL A 80 23.54 4.26 6.77
CA VAL A 80 23.12 5.12 5.66
C VAL A 80 22.06 6.14 6.10
N LEU A 81 21.06 5.72 6.87
CA LEU A 81 20.01 6.64 7.34
C LEU A 81 20.57 7.72 8.28
N ARG A 82 21.56 7.37 9.12
CA ARG A 82 22.25 8.33 10.00
C ARG A 82 23.06 9.33 9.20
N SER A 83 23.87 8.87 8.25
CA SER A 83 24.68 9.77 7.42
C SER A 83 23.82 10.73 6.63
N GLN A 84 22.70 10.28 6.06
CA GLN A 84 21.76 11.17 5.38
C GLN A 84 21.15 12.23 6.30
N ARG A 85 20.76 11.86 7.52
CA ARG A 85 20.23 12.80 8.52
C ARG A 85 21.28 13.82 8.95
N ASP A 86 22.53 13.40 9.10
CA ASP A 86 23.64 14.27 9.48
C ASP A 86 24.03 15.21 8.34
N SER A 87 23.96 14.75 7.08
CA SER A 87 24.16 15.58 5.88
C SER A 87 23.02 16.57 5.60
N GLN A 88 21.79 16.26 6.07
CA GLN A 88 20.62 17.14 5.93
C GLN A 88 20.46 18.14 7.08
N ARG A 89 21.26 18.03 8.15
CA ARG A 89 21.24 19.00 9.24
C ARG A 89 21.86 20.31 8.72
N PRO A 90 21.09 21.40 8.56
CA PRO A 90 21.68 22.67 8.17
C PRO A 90 22.67 23.09 9.26
N ILE A 91 23.84 23.57 8.84
CA ILE A 91 24.81 24.21 9.72
C ILE A 91 24.13 25.48 10.23
N ALA A 92 23.86 25.54 11.54
CA ALA A 92 23.39 26.75 12.21
C ALA A 92 24.54 27.74 12.41
#